data_AF-A0A1I4EN60-F1
#
_entry.id   AF-A0A1I4EN60-F1
#
_cell.length_a   1.000
_cell.length_b   1.000
_cell.length_c   1.000
_cell.angle_alpha   90.00
_cell.angle_beta   90.00
_cell.angle_gamma   90.00
#
_symmetry.space_group_name_H-M   'P 1'
#
loop_
_entity.id
_entity.type
_entity.pdbx_description
1 polymer ?
#
loop_
_entity_poly.entity_id
_entity_poly.type
_entity_poly.pdbx_seq_one_letter_code
_entity_poly.pdbx_strand_id
1 'polypeptide(L)'
;MTDLPRNDPLAAVSPLDGRYAGRTAPLSPYASESALMRARVRVEVEYLVALADLASTPLTLDEGERADLRALYDEFDADDARLVKQIEVEGTEEFSATNHDVKAVEYFIRTATDESVYPWIHFGLTSEDVNNLAQRLLVKPAVEEVLVPALAEVRDELTALAQDNRDLPMLARTHGQPATPTTFGKEMAVYAARLGKAIARTSEAAEGLSGKLAGASGTYAAHVAAYPDVDWQAFSREFVTSLGLQHTALTTQVNPCDDLAALFDALRGVNNVLVDLDRDMWLYISDRYLGQRTVDGETGSSTMPHKVNPIDFENSEGNLSKANSDLTFLADYVTTSRLQRDLSDSTVKRNIGAAFAHCLIGYGKTTKGLDKVVPNEQVMRDELDSTPEIIGEAVQTILRREGDTDAYERVKDLTRGQHVTLADFHDLFADLDVDESVREELLALTPSGYTGVADELVDELD
;
A
#
# COMPACT_ATOMS: atom_id res chain seq x y z
N MET A 1 9.29 -34.38 -11.68
CA MET A 1 10.25 -33.32 -11.33
C MET A 1 10.57 -33.48 -9.86
N THR A 2 11.61 -34.24 -9.53
CA THR A 2 12.06 -34.50 -8.13
C THR A 2 13.49 -34.02 -7.90
N ASP A 3 14.09 -33.37 -8.89
CA ASP A 3 15.53 -33.05 -8.89
C ASP A 3 15.80 -31.58 -8.49
N LEU A 4 14.77 -30.75 -8.33
CA LEU A 4 14.93 -29.38 -7.83
C LEU A 4 14.88 -29.39 -6.31
N PRO A 5 15.91 -28.86 -5.62
CA PRO A 5 15.88 -28.75 -4.17
C PRO A 5 14.84 -27.71 -3.74
N ARG A 6 14.24 -27.88 -2.55
CA ARG A 6 13.16 -27.02 -2.07
C ARG A 6 13.56 -25.55 -1.88
N ASN A 7 14.85 -25.26 -1.77
CA ASN A 7 15.39 -23.91 -1.67
C ASN A 7 15.59 -23.22 -3.05
N ASP A 8 15.36 -23.92 -4.16
CA ASP A 8 15.38 -23.31 -5.49
C ASP A 8 14.09 -22.48 -5.72
N PRO A 9 14.15 -21.21 -6.16
CA PRO A 9 12.98 -20.39 -6.47
C PRO A 9 12.01 -21.04 -7.48
N LEU A 10 12.49 -21.91 -8.38
CA LEU A 10 11.64 -22.66 -9.32
C LEU A 10 10.84 -23.78 -8.65
N ALA A 11 11.26 -24.21 -7.46
CA ALA A 11 10.55 -25.17 -6.61
C ALA A 11 9.64 -24.48 -5.57
N ALA A 12 9.65 -23.15 -5.48
CA ALA A 12 8.81 -22.41 -4.55
C ALA A 12 7.31 -22.64 -4.85
N VAL A 13 6.54 -22.95 -3.81
CA VAL A 13 5.08 -23.16 -3.92
C VAL A 13 4.38 -21.82 -4.16
N SER A 14 4.81 -20.78 -3.45
CA SER A 14 4.30 -19.42 -3.63
C SER A 14 5.06 -18.73 -4.75
N PRO A 15 4.38 -18.02 -5.67
CA PRO A 15 5.07 -17.21 -6.67
C PRO A 15 5.80 -16.02 -6.05
N LEU A 16 5.44 -15.61 -4.82
CA LEU A 16 6.08 -14.50 -4.10
C LEU A 16 7.56 -14.78 -3.82
N ASP A 17 7.91 -16.04 -3.54
CA ASP A 17 9.28 -16.49 -3.25
C ASP A 17 9.94 -17.19 -4.45
N GLY A 18 9.21 -17.29 -5.58
CA GLY A 18 9.67 -17.88 -6.82
C GLY A 18 9.73 -16.86 -7.94
N ARG A 19 8.71 -16.86 -8.80
CA ARG A 19 8.60 -15.97 -9.97
C ARG A 19 8.82 -14.49 -9.65
N TYR A 20 8.40 -14.04 -8.46
CA TYR A 20 8.46 -12.65 -8.03
C TYR A 20 9.50 -12.39 -6.92
N ALA A 21 10.36 -13.36 -6.59
CA ALA A 21 11.33 -13.26 -5.51
C ALA A 21 12.19 -11.98 -5.59
N GLY A 22 12.65 -11.62 -6.79
CA GLY A 22 13.43 -10.39 -6.98
C GLY A 22 12.67 -9.09 -6.68
N ARG A 23 11.33 -9.09 -6.82
CA ARG A 23 10.48 -7.93 -6.51
C ARG A 23 10.08 -7.87 -5.04
N THR A 24 9.99 -9.02 -4.39
CA THR A 24 9.58 -9.13 -2.98
C THR A 24 10.78 -9.13 -2.02
N ALA A 25 12.01 -9.28 -2.53
CA ALA A 25 13.24 -9.26 -1.75
C ALA A 25 13.37 -8.06 -0.79
N PRO A 26 12.95 -6.82 -1.13
CA PRO A 26 12.99 -5.69 -0.18
C PRO A 26 12.15 -5.90 1.09
N LEU A 27 11.15 -6.80 1.07
CA LEU A 27 10.33 -7.11 2.24
C LEU A 27 10.97 -8.18 3.13
N SER A 28 11.96 -8.94 2.65
CA SER A 28 12.59 -10.03 3.41
C SER A 28 13.16 -9.60 4.77
N PRO A 29 13.81 -8.42 4.92
CA PRO A 29 14.27 -7.89 6.20
C PRO A 29 13.16 -7.59 7.21
N TYR A 30 11.88 -7.64 6.81
CA TYR A 30 10.72 -7.31 7.65
C TYR A 30 9.72 -8.46 7.78
N ALA A 31 9.54 -9.25 6.73
CA ALA A 31 8.45 -10.23 6.61
C ALA A 31 8.90 -11.70 6.80
N SER A 32 10.20 -11.95 6.87
CA SER A 32 10.75 -13.31 6.99
C SER A 32 10.75 -13.84 8.43
N GLU A 33 10.91 -15.15 8.59
CA GLU A 33 11.08 -15.76 9.91
C GLU A 33 12.37 -15.27 10.61
N SER A 34 13.45 -15.07 9.84
CA SER A 34 14.70 -14.49 10.33
C SER A 34 14.50 -13.05 10.82
N ALA A 35 13.74 -12.23 10.10
CA ALA A 35 13.39 -10.88 10.54
C ALA A 35 12.60 -10.89 11.86
N LEU A 36 11.65 -11.82 12.02
CA LEU A 36 10.92 -12.00 13.27
C LEU A 36 11.83 -12.42 14.43
N MET A 37 12.80 -13.31 14.19
CA MET A 37 13.80 -13.68 15.20
C MET A 37 14.62 -12.46 15.61
N ARG A 38 15.19 -11.70 14.66
CA ARG A 38 15.95 -10.48 14.95
C ARG A 38 15.14 -9.47 15.76
N ALA A 39 13.90 -9.21 15.39
CA ALA A 39 13.05 -8.26 16.10
C ALA A 39 12.70 -8.73 17.52
N ARG A 40 12.55 -10.05 17.75
CA ARG A 40 12.37 -10.60 19.09
C ARG A 40 13.62 -10.45 19.93
N VAL A 41 14.80 -10.70 19.37
CA VAL A 41 16.09 -10.44 20.04
C VAL A 41 16.16 -8.96 20.44
N ARG A 42 15.85 -8.04 19.52
CA ARG A 42 15.82 -6.59 19.82
C ARG A 42 14.92 -6.24 21.00
N VAL A 43 13.69 -6.77 21.04
CA VAL A 43 12.76 -6.47 22.13
C VAL A 43 13.26 -7.01 23.47
N GLU A 44 13.76 -8.25 23.51
CA GLU A 44 14.31 -8.86 24.72
C GLU A 44 15.55 -8.12 25.24
N VAL A 45 16.46 -7.77 24.33
CA VAL A 45 17.69 -7.02 24.65
C VAL A 45 17.35 -5.65 25.20
N GLU A 46 16.53 -4.85 24.49
CA GLU A 46 16.19 -3.52 24.98
C GLU A 46 15.39 -3.58 26.28
N TYR A 47 14.57 -4.62 26.49
CA TYR A 47 13.87 -4.81 27.77
C TYR A 47 14.85 -5.10 28.91
N LEU A 48 15.84 -5.98 28.67
CA LEU A 48 16.88 -6.29 29.64
C LEU A 48 17.71 -5.04 29.99
N VAL A 49 18.05 -4.23 29.00
CA VAL A 49 18.74 -2.94 29.18
C VAL A 49 17.88 -1.99 30.02
N ALA A 50 16.59 -1.86 29.72
CA ALA A 50 15.67 -1.02 30.49
C ALA A 50 15.50 -1.52 31.95
N LEU A 51 15.52 -2.84 32.18
CA LEU A 51 15.51 -3.39 33.54
C LEU A 51 16.78 -3.07 34.33
N ALA A 52 17.94 -3.03 33.66
CA ALA A 52 19.22 -2.66 34.28
C ALA A 52 19.27 -1.16 34.66
N ASP A 53 18.46 -0.33 34.02
CA ASP A 53 18.34 1.10 34.33
C ASP A 53 17.41 1.38 35.54
N LEU A 54 16.65 0.37 35.99
CA LEU A 54 15.86 0.48 37.21
C LEU A 54 16.75 0.37 38.44
N ALA A 55 16.80 1.43 39.25
CA ALA A 55 17.50 1.43 40.54
C ALA A 55 17.01 0.35 41.53
N SER A 56 15.81 -0.20 41.31
CA SER A 56 15.22 -1.25 42.15
C SER A 56 15.73 -2.65 41.83
N THR A 57 16.37 -2.87 40.67
CA THR A 57 16.93 -4.18 40.31
C THR A 57 18.42 -4.23 40.69
N PRO A 58 18.96 -5.40 41.08
CA PRO A 58 20.40 -5.59 41.25
C PRO A 58 21.12 -5.88 39.92
N LEU A 59 20.41 -5.83 38.78
CA LEU A 59 21.00 -6.05 37.46
C LEU A 59 21.83 -4.82 37.08
N THR A 60 23.12 -5.02 36.85
CA THR A 60 24.02 -3.98 36.36
C THR A 60 24.59 -4.43 35.03
N LEU A 61 24.46 -3.58 34.01
CA LEU A 61 25.10 -3.75 32.71
C LEU A 61 25.99 -2.54 32.44
N ASP A 62 27.28 -2.77 32.24
CA ASP A 62 28.21 -1.74 31.80
C ASP A 62 28.02 -1.37 30.32
N GLU A 63 28.74 -0.36 29.84
CA GLU A 63 28.59 0.13 28.47
C GLU A 63 29.03 -0.91 27.42
N GLY A 64 30.02 -1.75 27.75
CA GLY A 64 30.48 -2.84 26.90
C GLY A 64 29.44 -3.95 26.80
N GLU A 65 28.91 -4.41 27.95
CA GLU A 65 27.86 -5.43 28.00
C GLU A 65 26.60 -4.99 27.24
N ARG A 66 26.23 -3.70 27.34
CA ARG A 66 25.11 -3.13 26.57
C ARG A 66 25.39 -3.11 25.07
N ALA A 67 26.61 -2.79 24.66
CA ALA A 67 27.00 -2.80 23.26
C ALA A 67 26.99 -4.22 22.68
N ASP A 68 27.56 -5.19 23.41
CA ASP A 68 27.59 -6.60 23.03
C ASP A 68 26.17 -7.18 22.90
N LEU A 69 25.28 -6.85 23.84
CA LEU A 69 23.87 -7.23 23.77
C LEU A 69 23.16 -6.64 22.55
N ARG A 70 23.40 -5.37 22.21
CA ARG A 70 22.78 -4.71 21.05
C ARG A 70 23.30 -5.23 19.73
N ALA A 71 24.58 -5.60 19.67
CA ALA A 71 25.18 -6.25 18.51
C ALA A 71 24.40 -7.52 18.10
N LEU A 72 23.78 -8.24 19.06
CA LEU A 72 22.96 -9.42 18.78
C LEU A 72 21.78 -9.16 17.84
N TYR A 73 21.26 -7.93 17.75
CA TYR A 73 20.20 -7.60 16.78
C TYR A 73 20.66 -6.64 15.69
N ASP A 74 21.68 -5.82 15.93
CA ASP A 74 22.25 -4.89 14.94
C ASP A 74 23.09 -5.63 13.88
N GLU A 75 23.79 -6.69 14.28
CA GLU A 75 24.66 -7.50 13.42
C GLU A 75 24.07 -8.88 13.10
N PHE A 76 22.79 -9.10 13.47
CA PHE A 76 22.11 -10.40 13.34
C PHE A 76 22.13 -10.94 11.91
N ASP A 77 22.68 -12.13 11.73
CA ASP A 77 22.92 -12.70 10.41
C ASP A 77 22.20 -14.05 10.17
N ALA A 78 22.58 -14.72 9.08
CA ALA A 78 21.99 -16.00 8.70
C ALA A 78 22.42 -17.16 9.61
N ASP A 79 23.60 -17.10 10.21
CA ASP A 79 24.10 -18.11 11.13
C ASP A 79 23.43 -17.95 12.50
N ASP A 80 23.18 -16.72 12.95
CA ASP A 80 22.36 -16.44 14.13
C ASP A 80 20.93 -16.99 13.97
N ALA A 81 20.29 -16.71 12.84
CA ALA A 81 18.96 -17.23 12.54
C ALA A 81 18.93 -18.77 12.53
N ARG A 82 19.97 -19.42 11.99
CA ARG A 82 20.11 -20.88 12.02
C ARG A 82 20.32 -21.39 13.43
N LEU A 83 21.12 -20.72 14.24
CA LEU A 83 21.37 -21.09 15.64
C LEU A 83 20.08 -21.01 16.46
N VAL A 84 19.32 -19.92 16.35
CA VAL A 84 17.99 -19.80 16.98
C VAL A 84 17.09 -20.96 16.55
N LYS A 85 17.06 -21.28 15.25
CA LYS A 85 16.24 -22.39 14.73
C LYS A 85 16.71 -23.76 15.22
N GLN A 86 18.03 -23.95 15.33
CA GLN A 86 18.63 -25.17 15.87
C GLN A 86 18.24 -25.35 17.34
N ILE A 87 18.36 -24.31 18.17
CA ILE A 87 17.92 -24.33 19.58
C ILE A 87 16.43 -24.69 19.68
N GLU A 88 15.59 -24.20 18.77
CA GLU A 88 14.16 -24.51 18.74
C GLU A 88 13.89 -25.99 18.46
N VAL A 89 14.49 -26.54 17.39
CA VAL A 89 14.05 -27.82 16.79
C VAL A 89 14.92 -29.00 17.21
N GLU A 90 16.23 -28.80 17.32
CA GLU A 90 17.21 -29.88 17.52
C GLU A 90 17.84 -29.83 18.92
N GLY A 91 18.00 -28.62 19.47
CA GLY A 91 18.83 -28.35 20.63
C GLY A 91 20.31 -28.19 20.26
N THR A 92 21.10 -27.78 21.24
CA THR A 92 22.56 -27.65 21.17
C THR A 92 23.21 -28.55 22.24
N GLU A 93 24.54 -28.54 22.34
CA GLU A 93 25.24 -29.20 23.45
C GLU A 93 24.82 -28.62 24.82
N GLU A 94 24.43 -27.34 24.86
CA GLU A 94 24.09 -26.61 26.07
C GLU A 94 22.58 -26.60 26.38
N PHE A 95 21.73 -26.62 25.35
CA PHE A 95 20.29 -26.48 25.48
C PHE A 95 19.52 -27.62 24.81
N SER A 96 18.59 -28.24 25.53
CA SER A 96 17.61 -29.15 24.91
C SER A 96 16.68 -28.38 23.96
N ALA A 97 16.23 -29.04 22.88
CA ALA A 97 15.24 -28.49 21.95
C ALA A 97 14.02 -27.92 22.70
N THR A 98 13.71 -26.65 22.45
CA THR A 98 12.64 -25.96 23.18
C THR A 98 11.25 -26.25 22.63
N ASN A 99 11.14 -26.57 21.34
CA ASN A 99 9.88 -26.59 20.57
C ASN A 99 9.05 -25.31 20.76
N HIS A 100 9.72 -24.19 21.07
CA HIS A 100 9.09 -22.90 21.33
C HIS A 100 10.03 -21.76 20.89
N ASP A 101 9.62 -21.02 19.87
CA ASP A 101 10.43 -19.99 19.21
C ASP A 101 10.93 -18.87 20.14
N VAL A 102 10.07 -18.27 20.98
CA VAL A 102 10.51 -17.23 21.93
C VAL A 102 11.49 -17.78 22.98
N LYS A 103 11.31 -19.03 23.42
CA LYS A 103 12.25 -19.64 24.37
C LYS A 103 13.62 -19.91 23.73
N ALA A 104 13.65 -20.21 22.43
CA ALA A 104 14.91 -20.31 21.69
C ALA A 104 15.63 -18.96 21.58
N VAL A 105 14.91 -17.86 21.40
CA VAL A 105 15.47 -16.50 21.46
C VAL A 105 16.06 -16.18 22.83
N GLU A 106 15.37 -16.55 23.91
CA GLU A 106 15.91 -16.37 25.27
C GLU A 106 17.26 -17.10 25.43
N TYR A 107 17.36 -18.34 24.96
CA TYR A 107 18.61 -19.12 25.01
C TYR A 107 19.69 -18.59 24.08
N PHE A 108 19.34 -18.04 22.92
CA PHE A 108 20.29 -17.36 22.05
C PHE A 108 20.92 -16.15 22.74
N ILE A 109 20.14 -15.34 23.49
CA ILE A 109 20.72 -14.21 24.23
C ILE A 109 21.66 -14.69 25.36
N ARG A 110 21.39 -15.87 25.94
CA ARG A 110 22.28 -16.47 26.95
C ARG A 110 23.67 -16.79 26.40
N THR A 111 23.80 -17.14 25.12
CA THR A 111 25.12 -17.49 24.56
C THR A 111 26.10 -16.31 24.51
N ALA A 112 25.60 -15.08 24.69
CA ALA A 112 26.38 -13.86 24.67
C ALA A 112 26.34 -13.09 26.00
N THR A 113 25.87 -13.72 27.09
CA THR A 113 25.78 -13.07 28.41
C THR A 113 26.37 -13.96 29.50
N ASP A 114 26.74 -13.34 30.62
CA ASP A 114 27.15 -14.09 31.80
C ASP A 114 25.94 -14.74 32.51
N GLU A 115 26.18 -15.85 33.21
CA GLU A 115 25.12 -16.59 33.94
C GLU A 115 24.34 -15.71 34.94
N SER A 116 24.96 -14.64 35.44
CA SER A 116 24.33 -13.68 36.34
C SER A 116 23.16 -12.91 35.70
N VAL A 117 23.16 -12.78 34.37
CA VAL A 117 22.13 -12.10 33.57
C VAL A 117 20.97 -13.03 33.24
N TYR A 118 21.18 -14.35 33.20
CA TYR A 118 20.18 -15.32 32.74
C TYR A 118 18.81 -15.23 33.45
N PRO A 119 18.70 -14.97 34.76
CA PRO A 119 17.41 -14.82 35.44
C PRO A 119 16.61 -13.58 35.01
N TRP A 120 17.26 -12.62 34.35
CA TRP A 120 16.70 -11.33 33.94
C TRP A 120 16.20 -11.32 32.51
N ILE A 121 16.72 -12.20 31.66
CA ILE A 121 16.22 -12.39 30.29
C ILE A 121 14.77 -12.88 30.38
N HIS A 122 13.86 -12.22 29.66
CA HIS A 122 12.42 -12.48 29.71
C HIS A 122 11.75 -12.29 31.09
N PHE A 123 12.36 -11.50 32.00
CA PHE A 123 11.86 -11.34 33.37
C PHE A 123 10.43 -10.78 33.43
N GLY A 124 9.49 -11.55 33.99
CA GLY A 124 8.08 -11.15 34.15
C GLY A 124 7.27 -11.10 32.85
N LEU A 125 7.92 -11.23 31.69
CA LEU A 125 7.27 -11.17 30.39
C LEU A 125 6.43 -12.43 30.10
N THR A 126 5.51 -12.29 29.16
CA THR A 126 4.95 -13.40 28.40
C THR A 126 5.44 -13.32 26.96
N SER A 127 5.43 -14.44 26.23
CA SER A 127 5.81 -14.51 24.81
C SER A 127 5.14 -13.42 23.95
N GLU A 128 3.90 -13.01 24.29
CA GLU A 128 3.22 -11.94 23.57
C GLU A 128 3.72 -10.53 23.84
N ASP A 129 4.32 -10.25 25.00
CA ASP A 129 4.98 -8.95 25.19
C ASP A 129 6.07 -8.77 24.13
N VAL A 130 6.81 -9.84 23.82
CA VAL A 130 7.84 -9.85 22.78
C VAL A 130 7.22 -9.87 21.37
N ASN A 131 6.31 -10.81 21.10
CA ASN A 131 5.75 -11.01 19.75
C ASN A 131 5.03 -9.77 19.21
N ASN A 132 4.21 -9.13 20.03
CA ASN A 132 3.42 -7.99 19.56
C ASN A 132 4.32 -6.81 19.17
N LEU A 133 5.34 -6.51 19.99
CA LEU A 133 6.30 -5.44 19.73
C LEU A 133 7.19 -5.76 18.53
N ALA A 134 7.75 -6.98 18.48
CA ALA A 134 8.57 -7.43 17.37
C ALA A 134 7.82 -7.34 16.04
N GLN A 135 6.53 -7.71 16.02
CA GLN A 135 5.71 -7.58 14.82
C GLN A 135 5.56 -6.11 14.37
N ARG A 136 5.23 -5.18 15.27
CA ARG A 136 5.07 -3.76 14.88
C ARG A 136 6.40 -3.13 14.47
N LEU A 137 7.50 -3.52 15.10
CA LEU A 137 8.86 -3.11 14.72
C LEU A 137 9.27 -3.56 13.32
N LEU A 138 8.58 -4.54 12.74
CA LEU A 138 8.80 -5.01 11.37
C LEU A 138 7.77 -4.43 10.40
N VAL A 139 6.49 -4.40 10.80
CA VAL A 139 5.40 -3.89 9.96
C VAL A 139 5.57 -2.40 9.66
N LYS A 140 5.93 -1.61 10.67
CA LYS A 140 6.09 -0.15 10.52
C LYS A 140 7.13 0.21 9.44
N PRO A 141 8.40 -0.23 9.53
CA PRO A 141 9.38 0.07 8.50
C PRO A 141 9.09 -0.65 7.16
N ALA A 142 8.46 -1.83 7.15
CA ALA A 142 8.02 -2.43 5.88
C ALA A 142 7.07 -1.51 5.10
N VAL A 143 6.20 -0.79 5.80
CA VAL A 143 5.31 0.19 5.19
C VAL A 143 6.06 1.47 4.83
N GLU A 144 6.77 2.07 5.79
CA GLU A 144 7.42 3.39 5.65
C GLU A 144 8.61 3.37 4.69
N GLU A 145 9.38 2.28 4.65
CA GLU A 145 10.64 2.21 3.91
C GLU A 145 10.51 1.45 2.58
N VAL A 146 9.43 0.68 2.38
CA VAL A 146 9.24 -0.14 1.16
C VAL A 146 7.95 0.23 0.42
N LEU A 147 6.79 0.14 1.09
CA LEU A 147 5.52 0.33 0.40
C LEU A 147 5.23 1.80 0.07
N VAL A 148 5.43 2.71 1.03
CA VAL A 148 5.19 4.16 0.83
C VAL A 148 6.10 4.75 -0.25
N PRO A 149 7.41 4.45 -0.31
CA PRO A 149 8.26 4.91 -1.41
C PRO A 149 7.81 4.39 -2.78
N ALA A 150 7.43 3.11 -2.89
CA ALA A 150 6.91 2.57 -4.14
C ALA A 150 5.60 3.25 -4.59
N LEU A 151 4.76 3.68 -3.64
CA LEU A 151 3.54 4.43 -3.92
C LEU A 151 3.82 5.89 -4.29
N ALA A 152 4.83 6.51 -3.69
CA ALA A 152 5.28 7.84 -4.06
C ALA A 152 5.75 7.86 -5.52
N GLU A 153 6.51 6.86 -5.96
CA GLU A 153 6.90 6.69 -7.37
C GLU A 153 5.67 6.66 -8.30
N VAL A 154 4.64 5.86 -7.99
CA VAL A 154 3.40 5.82 -8.79
C VAL A 154 2.73 7.19 -8.86
N ARG A 155 2.63 7.88 -7.72
CA ARG A 155 2.00 9.21 -7.64
C ARG A 155 2.79 10.24 -8.44
N ASP A 156 4.11 10.21 -8.37
CA ASP A 156 4.98 11.16 -9.04
C ASP A 156 4.89 10.96 -10.57
N GLU A 157 4.84 9.72 -11.06
CA GLU A 157 4.58 9.43 -12.49
C GLU A 157 3.19 9.91 -12.95
N LEU A 158 2.15 9.70 -12.14
CA LEU A 158 0.81 10.24 -12.45
C LEU A 158 0.80 11.77 -12.49
N THR A 159 1.56 12.40 -11.59
CA THR A 159 1.69 13.87 -11.53
C THR A 159 2.41 14.40 -12.77
N ALA A 160 3.49 13.74 -13.18
CA ALA A 160 4.20 14.07 -14.42
C ALA A 160 3.29 13.92 -15.65
N LEU A 161 2.59 12.79 -15.78
CA LEU A 161 1.62 12.58 -16.86
C LEU A 161 0.50 13.63 -16.85
N ALA A 162 0.03 14.03 -15.67
CA ALA A 162 -0.97 15.07 -15.51
C ALA A 162 -0.47 16.42 -16.03
N GLN A 163 0.74 16.83 -15.64
CA GLN A 163 1.35 18.10 -16.03
C GLN A 163 1.72 18.13 -17.52
N ASP A 164 2.33 17.06 -18.03
CA ASP A 164 2.78 16.99 -19.43
C ASP A 164 1.62 16.98 -20.44
N ASN A 165 0.42 16.59 -20.00
CA ASN A 165 -0.76 16.44 -20.85
C ASN A 165 -1.96 17.24 -20.33
N ARG A 166 -1.70 18.31 -19.57
CA ARG A 166 -2.74 19.12 -18.90
C ARG A 166 -3.76 19.71 -19.86
N ASP A 167 -3.35 20.05 -21.08
CA ASP A 167 -4.18 20.66 -22.12
C ASP A 167 -4.61 19.67 -23.23
N LEU A 168 -4.28 18.37 -23.11
CA LEU A 168 -4.60 17.36 -24.12
C LEU A 168 -6.09 16.99 -24.05
N PRO A 169 -6.96 17.45 -24.98
CA PRO A 169 -8.39 17.22 -24.87
C PRO A 169 -8.73 15.75 -25.14
N MET A 170 -9.71 15.26 -24.39
CA MET A 170 -10.15 13.86 -24.43
C MET A 170 -11.67 13.80 -24.33
N LEU A 171 -12.31 12.95 -25.13
CA LEU A 171 -13.73 12.66 -24.99
C LEU A 171 -13.97 11.91 -23.67
N ALA A 172 -14.72 12.51 -22.75
CA ALA A 172 -15.08 11.82 -21.52
C ALA A 172 -16.13 10.74 -21.80
N ARG A 173 -16.18 9.73 -20.93
CA ARG A 173 -17.18 8.67 -21.01
C ARG A 173 -17.94 8.54 -19.70
N THR A 174 -19.26 8.71 -19.74
CA THR A 174 -20.14 8.45 -18.60
C THR A 174 -21.10 7.33 -18.97
N HIS A 175 -21.26 6.33 -18.10
CA HIS A 175 -21.95 5.08 -18.44
C HIS A 175 -21.40 4.39 -19.71
N GLY A 176 -20.11 4.63 -20.02
CA GLY A 176 -19.47 4.15 -21.25
C GLY A 176 -19.94 4.85 -22.54
N GLN A 177 -20.66 5.95 -22.45
CA GLN A 177 -21.14 6.75 -23.59
C GLN A 177 -20.36 8.07 -23.70
N PRO A 178 -20.19 8.62 -24.92
CA PRO A 178 -19.64 9.96 -25.12
C PRO A 178 -20.29 11.01 -24.20
N ALA A 179 -19.47 11.85 -23.59
CA ALA A 179 -19.89 12.90 -22.67
C ALA A 179 -19.05 14.17 -22.85
N THR A 180 -19.37 15.20 -22.06
CA THR A 180 -18.67 16.49 -22.04
C THR A 180 -17.14 16.29 -21.96
N PRO A 181 -16.36 16.88 -22.88
CA PRO A 181 -14.92 16.69 -22.95
C PRO A 181 -14.21 17.03 -21.64
N THR A 182 -13.07 16.39 -21.46
CA THR A 182 -12.10 16.62 -20.38
C THR A 182 -10.71 16.73 -21.00
N THR A 183 -9.67 16.71 -20.19
CA THR A 183 -8.28 16.55 -20.65
C THR A 183 -7.67 15.30 -20.06
N PHE A 184 -6.80 14.61 -20.81
CA PHE A 184 -6.10 13.43 -20.30
C PHE A 184 -5.30 13.76 -19.02
N GLY A 185 -4.61 14.90 -18.99
CA GLY A 185 -3.85 15.33 -17.81
C GLY A 185 -4.70 15.50 -16.56
N LYS A 186 -5.87 16.15 -16.66
CA LYS A 186 -6.84 16.24 -15.55
C LYS A 186 -7.27 14.86 -15.05
N GLU A 187 -7.56 13.89 -15.91
CA GLU A 187 -7.94 12.55 -15.43
C GLU A 187 -6.78 11.86 -14.69
N MET A 188 -5.52 12.10 -15.08
CA MET A 188 -4.36 11.61 -14.31
C MET A 188 -4.23 12.32 -12.96
N ALA A 189 -4.51 13.63 -12.92
CA ALA A 189 -4.52 14.41 -11.69
C ALA A 189 -5.54 13.88 -10.67
N VAL A 190 -6.71 13.41 -11.14
CA VAL A 190 -7.71 12.78 -10.26
C VAL A 190 -7.13 11.57 -9.51
N TYR A 191 -6.38 10.70 -10.20
CA TYR A 191 -5.74 9.55 -9.57
C TYR A 191 -4.59 9.95 -8.66
N ALA A 192 -3.73 10.87 -9.09
CA ALA A 192 -2.63 11.39 -8.26
C ALA A 192 -3.15 11.98 -6.93
N ALA A 193 -4.19 12.82 -6.98
CA ALA A 193 -4.80 13.43 -5.80
C ALA A 193 -5.46 12.40 -4.87
N ARG A 194 -6.19 11.42 -5.42
CA ARG A 194 -6.79 10.33 -4.65
C ARG A 194 -5.72 9.47 -3.98
N LEU A 195 -4.65 9.16 -4.71
CA LEU A 195 -3.53 8.36 -4.22
C LEU A 195 -2.76 9.10 -3.12
N GLY A 196 -2.50 10.40 -3.26
CA GLY A 196 -1.87 11.21 -2.22
C GLY A 196 -2.63 11.18 -0.89
N LYS A 197 -3.96 11.33 -0.93
CA LYS A 197 -4.83 11.18 0.26
C LYS A 197 -4.84 9.77 0.83
N ALA A 198 -4.67 8.74 0.00
CA ALA A 198 -4.60 7.35 0.46
C ALA A 198 -3.24 7.05 1.12
N ILE A 199 -2.13 7.50 0.52
CA ILE A 199 -0.78 7.39 1.08
C ILE A 199 -0.71 8.07 2.45
N ALA A 200 -1.23 9.30 2.59
CA ALA A 200 -1.23 10.01 3.87
C ALA A 200 -1.95 9.22 4.99
N ARG A 201 -3.09 8.59 4.67
CA ARG A 201 -3.81 7.72 5.61
C ARG A 201 -3.03 6.46 5.97
N THR A 202 -2.28 5.89 5.02
CA THR A 202 -1.39 4.76 5.29
C THR A 202 -0.26 5.15 6.22
N SER A 203 0.37 6.31 6.00
CA SER A 203 1.41 6.84 6.89
C SER A 203 0.87 7.12 8.30
N GLU A 204 -0.29 7.77 8.42
CA GLU A 204 -0.95 8.01 9.71
C GLU A 204 -1.26 6.69 10.45
N ALA A 205 -1.76 5.68 9.74
CA ALA A 205 -2.02 4.37 10.33
C ALA A 205 -0.74 3.63 10.77
N ALA A 206 0.36 3.79 10.03
CA ALA A 206 1.67 3.24 10.40
C ALA A 206 2.25 3.94 11.65
N GLU A 207 2.10 5.26 11.76
CA GLU A 207 2.43 6.03 12.96
C GLU A 207 1.56 5.64 14.17
N GLY A 208 0.31 5.25 13.90
CA GLY A 208 -0.66 4.74 14.87
C GLY A 208 -0.38 3.35 15.42
N LEU A 209 0.63 2.63 14.89
CA LEU A 209 0.97 1.30 15.37
C LEU A 209 1.35 1.31 16.85
N SER A 210 0.76 0.38 17.58
CA SER A 210 0.79 0.34 19.03
C SER A 210 1.35 -0.97 19.56
N GLY A 211 1.85 -0.95 20.78
CA GLY A 211 2.40 -2.09 21.47
C GLY A 211 1.93 -2.19 22.91
N LYS A 212 2.07 -3.37 23.49
CA LYS A 212 1.83 -3.62 24.90
C LYS A 212 3.00 -4.34 25.54
N LEU A 213 3.22 -4.06 26.82
CA LEU A 213 4.02 -4.87 27.73
C LEU A 213 3.28 -4.94 29.06
N ALA A 214 2.68 -6.09 29.38
CA ALA A 214 1.82 -6.19 30.58
C ALA A 214 1.74 -7.62 31.15
N GLY A 215 2.62 -8.51 30.72
CA GLY A 215 2.70 -9.89 31.22
C GLY A 215 1.54 -10.76 30.76
N ALA A 216 1.39 -11.90 31.45
CA ALA A 216 0.57 -13.03 31.00
C ALA A 216 -0.91 -12.73 30.72
N SER A 217 -1.53 -11.77 31.41
CA SER A 217 -2.96 -11.46 31.25
C SER A 217 -3.27 -9.97 31.14
N GLY A 218 -2.24 -9.14 30.93
CA GLY A 218 -2.42 -7.69 30.83
C GLY A 218 -2.50 -6.97 32.18
N THR A 219 -1.91 -7.53 33.23
CA THR A 219 -2.10 -7.06 34.62
C THR A 219 -0.80 -6.83 35.39
N TYR A 220 0.38 -7.05 34.78
CA TYR A 220 1.69 -6.91 35.44
C TYR A 220 1.86 -7.81 36.66
N ALA A 221 1.04 -8.86 36.81
CA ALA A 221 0.97 -9.64 38.06
C ALA A 221 2.32 -10.25 38.48
N ALA A 222 3.09 -10.78 37.52
CA ALA A 222 4.42 -11.33 37.79
C ALA A 222 5.42 -10.22 38.19
N HIS A 223 5.40 -9.10 37.47
CA HIS A 223 6.23 -7.92 37.77
C HIS A 223 5.97 -7.37 39.17
N VAL A 224 4.70 -7.11 39.50
CA VAL A 224 4.29 -6.57 40.81
C VAL A 224 4.57 -7.54 41.95
N ALA A 225 4.43 -8.86 41.72
CA ALA A 225 4.75 -9.85 42.73
C ALA A 225 6.24 -9.87 43.10
N ALA A 226 7.12 -9.61 42.14
CA ALA A 226 8.57 -9.59 42.36
C ALA A 226 9.09 -8.23 42.84
N TYR A 227 8.53 -7.13 42.30
CA TYR A 227 8.93 -5.75 42.61
C TYR A 227 7.67 -4.87 42.77
N PRO A 228 7.04 -4.88 43.95
CA PRO A 228 5.77 -4.19 44.18
C PRO A 228 5.89 -2.65 44.20
N ASP A 229 7.09 -2.13 44.45
CA ASP A 229 7.35 -0.68 44.57
C ASP A 229 7.75 -0.02 43.23
N VAL A 230 7.87 -0.79 42.15
CA VAL A 230 8.15 -0.27 40.80
C VAL A 230 6.83 0.07 40.11
N ASP A 231 6.74 1.27 39.53
CA ASP A 231 5.61 1.65 38.67
C ASP A 231 5.74 0.97 37.29
N TRP A 232 5.26 -0.26 37.21
CA TRP A 232 5.31 -1.07 35.99
C TRP A 232 4.46 -0.52 34.84
N GLN A 233 3.45 0.30 35.14
CA GLN A 233 2.64 0.94 34.09
C GLN A 233 3.40 2.09 33.43
N ALA A 234 4.11 2.90 34.23
CA ALA A 234 5.01 3.92 33.72
C ALA A 234 6.17 3.30 32.95
N PHE A 235 6.82 2.27 33.50
CA PHE A 235 7.89 1.52 32.85
C PHE A 235 7.45 0.98 31.48
N SER A 236 6.29 0.33 31.42
CA SER A 236 5.76 -0.25 30.18
C SER A 236 5.50 0.81 29.12
N ARG A 237 4.90 1.95 29.52
CA ARG A 237 4.66 3.07 28.60
C ARG A 237 5.97 3.59 28.04
N GLU A 238 6.94 3.88 28.89
CA GLU A 238 8.24 4.40 28.49
C GLU A 238 8.96 3.43 27.55
N PHE A 239 9.01 2.15 27.90
CA PHE A 239 9.62 1.09 27.10
C PHE A 239 8.96 0.95 25.70
N VAL A 240 7.63 0.91 25.63
CA VAL A 240 6.96 0.80 24.32
C VAL A 240 7.19 2.05 23.48
N THR A 241 7.17 3.24 24.09
CA THR A 241 7.44 4.49 23.38
C THR A 241 8.89 4.64 22.93
N SER A 242 9.87 4.11 23.67
CA SER A 242 11.28 4.14 23.27
C SER A 242 11.55 3.28 22.03
N LEU A 243 10.69 2.29 21.77
CA LEU A 243 10.68 1.50 20.53
C LEU A 243 10.01 2.22 19.34
N GLY A 244 9.51 3.44 19.52
CA GLY A 244 8.85 4.24 18.47
C GLY A 244 7.41 3.81 18.18
N LEU A 245 6.74 3.17 19.14
CA LEU A 245 5.35 2.71 19.05
C LEU A 245 4.45 3.45 20.04
N GLN A 246 3.15 3.51 19.75
CA GLN A 246 2.16 3.97 20.72
C GLN A 246 1.94 2.90 21.81
N HIS A 247 1.63 3.30 23.04
CA HIS A 247 1.41 2.36 24.14
C HIS A 247 -0.07 2.04 24.36
N THR A 248 -0.42 0.76 24.31
CA THR A 248 -1.76 0.25 24.62
C THR A 248 -1.81 -0.25 26.06
N ALA A 249 -2.48 0.50 26.94
CA ALA A 249 -2.49 0.22 28.37
C ALA A 249 -3.46 -0.90 28.80
N LEU A 250 -4.55 -1.11 28.05
CA LEU A 250 -5.61 -2.06 28.40
C LEU A 250 -5.59 -3.21 27.40
N THR A 251 -5.01 -4.33 27.80
CA THR A 251 -4.89 -5.52 26.96
C THR A 251 -5.24 -6.77 27.73
N THR A 252 -5.39 -7.87 27.01
CA THR A 252 -5.36 -9.20 27.59
C THR A 252 -3.92 -9.74 27.52
N GLN A 253 -3.73 -11.03 27.24
CA GLN A 253 -2.40 -11.56 26.92
C GLN A 253 -1.85 -11.00 25.60
N VAL A 254 -2.71 -10.64 24.64
CA VAL A 254 -2.34 -10.10 23.31
C VAL A 254 -2.58 -8.59 23.25
N ASN A 255 -1.84 -7.87 22.40
CA ASN A 255 -2.22 -6.52 21.98
C ASN A 255 -3.45 -6.62 21.05
N PRO A 256 -4.57 -5.93 21.32
CA PRO A 256 -5.65 -5.81 20.35
C PRO A 256 -5.10 -5.31 19.02
N CYS A 257 -5.42 -6.00 17.93
CA CYS A 257 -4.84 -5.73 16.61
C CYS A 257 -5.66 -4.74 15.78
N ASP A 258 -6.42 -3.86 16.44
CA ASP A 258 -7.21 -2.80 15.80
C ASP A 258 -6.31 -1.79 15.05
N ASP A 259 -5.10 -1.55 15.55
CA ASP A 259 -4.06 -0.74 14.90
C ASP A 259 -3.62 -1.36 13.55
N LEU A 260 -3.38 -2.66 13.54
CA LEU A 260 -3.07 -3.40 12.31
C LEU A 260 -4.25 -3.43 11.34
N ALA A 261 -5.48 -3.60 11.84
CA ALA A 261 -6.68 -3.56 11.00
C ALA A 261 -6.84 -2.19 10.31
N ALA A 262 -6.64 -1.09 11.05
CA ALA A 262 -6.66 0.26 10.49
C ALA A 262 -5.60 0.46 9.40
N LEU A 263 -4.38 -0.06 9.61
CA LEU A 263 -3.32 -0.03 8.60
C LEU A 263 -3.69 -0.86 7.35
N PHE A 264 -4.26 -2.05 7.53
CA PHE A 264 -4.68 -2.89 6.41
C PHE A 264 -5.80 -2.24 5.60
N ASP A 265 -6.75 -1.57 6.26
CA ASP A 265 -7.80 -0.81 5.58
C ASP A 265 -7.26 0.40 4.82
N ALA A 266 -6.25 1.10 5.38
CA ALA A 266 -5.58 2.19 4.67
C ALA A 266 -4.90 1.69 3.39
N LEU A 267 -4.16 0.58 3.46
CA LEU A 267 -3.54 -0.06 2.29
C LEU A 267 -4.59 -0.55 1.26
N ARG A 268 -5.73 -1.08 1.71
CA ARG A 268 -6.85 -1.40 0.79
C ARG A 268 -7.37 -0.17 0.07
N GLY A 269 -7.44 0.97 0.76
CA GLY A 269 -7.80 2.26 0.18
C GLY A 269 -6.88 2.67 -0.97
N VAL A 270 -5.57 2.51 -0.79
CA VAL A 270 -4.56 2.71 -1.85
C VAL A 270 -4.80 1.75 -3.01
N ASN A 271 -4.89 0.45 -2.72
CA ASN A 271 -5.06 -0.59 -3.73
C ASN A 271 -6.32 -0.38 -4.58
N ASN A 272 -7.42 0.10 -3.98
CA ASN A 272 -8.65 0.39 -4.71
C ASN A 272 -8.51 1.56 -5.69
N VAL A 273 -7.69 2.57 -5.37
CA VAL A 273 -7.39 3.67 -6.32
C VAL A 273 -6.59 3.13 -7.50
N LEU A 274 -5.61 2.26 -7.25
CA LEU A 274 -4.77 1.70 -8.31
C LEU A 274 -5.48 0.65 -9.16
N VAL A 275 -6.36 -0.19 -8.59
CA VAL A 275 -7.19 -1.12 -9.38
C VAL A 275 -8.13 -0.36 -10.32
N ASP A 276 -8.68 0.76 -9.85
CA ASP A 276 -9.51 1.66 -10.65
C ASP A 276 -8.68 2.27 -11.81
N LEU A 277 -7.48 2.75 -11.52
CA LEU A 277 -6.52 3.24 -12.52
C LEU A 277 -6.14 2.15 -13.54
N ASP A 278 -5.77 0.95 -13.07
CA ASP A 278 -5.33 -0.16 -13.93
C ASP A 278 -6.41 -0.51 -14.97
N ARG A 279 -7.69 -0.44 -14.58
CA ARG A 279 -8.84 -0.69 -15.46
C ARG A 279 -9.07 0.42 -16.47
N ASP A 280 -8.98 1.69 -16.05
CA ASP A 280 -9.12 2.81 -16.97
C ASP A 280 -7.95 2.88 -17.95
N MET A 281 -6.72 2.62 -17.49
CA MET A 281 -5.54 2.47 -18.35
C MET A 281 -5.72 1.35 -19.37
N TRP A 282 -6.25 0.21 -18.96
CA TRP A 282 -6.57 -0.88 -19.87
C TRP A 282 -7.56 -0.44 -20.95
N LEU A 283 -8.61 0.30 -20.57
CA LEU A 283 -9.62 0.82 -21.50
C LEU A 283 -9.04 1.87 -22.45
N TYR A 284 -8.26 2.84 -21.96
CA TYR A 284 -7.59 3.83 -22.80
C TYR A 284 -6.62 3.20 -23.80
N ILE A 285 -5.91 2.13 -23.41
CA ILE A 285 -5.07 1.36 -24.34
C ILE A 285 -5.95 0.64 -25.38
N SER A 286 -7.08 0.08 -24.97
CA SER A 286 -8.04 -0.59 -25.85
C SER A 286 -8.63 0.35 -26.90
N ASP A 287 -9.00 1.57 -26.49
CA ASP A 287 -9.51 2.65 -27.35
C ASP A 287 -8.39 3.32 -28.19
N ARG A 288 -7.13 2.93 -27.97
CA ARG A 288 -5.91 3.46 -28.63
C ARG A 288 -5.59 4.91 -28.27
N TYR A 289 -6.18 5.42 -27.20
CA TYR A 289 -5.79 6.68 -26.56
C TYR A 289 -4.36 6.61 -26.05
N LEU A 290 -3.94 5.42 -25.60
CA LEU A 290 -2.58 5.16 -25.16
C LEU A 290 -1.92 4.13 -26.08
N GLY A 291 -0.83 4.54 -26.73
CA GLY A 291 0.14 3.62 -27.30
C GLY A 291 1.07 3.06 -26.22
N GLN A 292 1.91 2.07 -26.58
CA GLN A 292 2.94 1.54 -25.69
C GLN A 292 4.29 1.53 -26.42
N ARG A 293 5.34 2.06 -25.77
CA ARG A 293 6.71 1.97 -26.30
C ARG A 293 7.14 0.50 -26.29
N THR A 294 7.55 -0.01 -27.45
CA THR A 294 8.12 -1.36 -27.55
C THR A 294 9.61 -1.32 -27.21
N VAL A 295 10.06 -2.24 -26.36
CA VAL A 295 11.49 -2.51 -26.16
C VAL A 295 11.93 -3.51 -27.23
N ASP A 296 13.02 -3.22 -27.95
CA ASP A 296 13.57 -4.13 -28.95
C ASP A 296 13.83 -5.52 -28.34
N GLY A 297 13.16 -6.55 -28.87
CA GLY A 297 13.30 -7.95 -28.45
C GLY A 297 12.21 -8.50 -27.52
N GLU A 298 11.26 -7.69 -27.04
CA GLU A 298 10.10 -8.21 -26.29
C GLU A 298 9.06 -8.86 -27.23
N THR A 299 8.74 -10.14 -26.99
CA THR A 299 7.68 -10.86 -27.73
C THR A 299 6.31 -10.57 -27.09
N GLY A 300 5.53 -9.66 -27.68
CA GLY A 300 4.20 -9.29 -27.15
C GLY A 300 3.11 -10.36 -27.31
N SER A 301 3.21 -11.24 -28.31
CA SER A 301 2.36 -12.43 -28.47
C SER A 301 3.12 -13.53 -29.21
N SER A 302 2.92 -14.78 -28.81
CA SER A 302 3.54 -15.95 -29.46
C SER A 302 3.07 -16.19 -30.89
N THR A 303 1.98 -15.56 -31.33
CA THR A 303 1.39 -15.73 -32.67
C THR A 303 1.15 -14.43 -33.43
N MET A 304 1.05 -13.29 -32.75
CA MET A 304 0.76 -11.99 -33.37
C MET A 304 1.90 -10.97 -33.13
N PRO A 305 2.86 -10.83 -34.05
CA PRO A 305 4.10 -10.07 -33.82
C PRO A 305 3.90 -8.55 -33.66
N HIS A 306 2.73 -8.01 -33.99
CA HIS A 306 2.39 -6.59 -33.84
C HIS A 306 1.65 -6.26 -32.52
N LYS A 307 1.30 -7.28 -31.71
CA LYS A 307 0.43 -7.08 -30.54
C LYS A 307 1.24 -6.61 -29.33
N VAL A 308 0.94 -5.41 -28.83
CA VAL A 308 1.43 -4.90 -27.55
C VAL A 308 0.27 -4.93 -26.55
N ASN A 309 0.43 -5.65 -25.44
CA ASN A 309 -0.64 -5.90 -24.46
C ASN A 309 -0.36 -5.12 -23.16
N PRO A 310 -1.39 -4.60 -22.48
CA PRO A 310 -1.25 -3.89 -21.20
C PRO A 310 -0.96 -4.83 -20.01
N ILE A 311 -0.01 -5.76 -20.16
CA ILE A 311 0.25 -6.85 -19.20
C ILE A 311 0.73 -6.36 -17.84
N ASP A 312 1.31 -5.16 -17.79
CA ASP A 312 1.79 -4.59 -16.54
C ASP A 312 0.60 -4.13 -15.68
N PHE A 313 -0.38 -3.41 -16.24
CA PHE A 313 -1.64 -3.08 -15.56
C PHE A 313 -2.47 -4.33 -15.20
N GLU A 314 -2.59 -5.31 -16.10
CA GLU A 314 -3.30 -6.58 -15.81
C GLU A 314 -2.63 -7.37 -14.66
N ASN A 315 -1.29 -7.33 -14.58
CA ASN A 315 -0.56 -7.97 -13.49
C ASN A 315 -0.75 -7.20 -12.17
N SER A 316 -0.77 -5.88 -12.23
CA SER A 316 -1.07 -5.04 -11.08
C SER A 316 -2.47 -5.34 -10.53
N GLU A 317 -3.51 -5.23 -11.37
CA GLU A 317 -4.90 -5.45 -10.99
C GLU A 317 -5.08 -6.78 -10.24
N GLY A 318 -4.49 -7.86 -10.80
CA GLY A 318 -4.57 -9.19 -10.20
C GLY A 318 -3.88 -9.31 -8.84
N ASN A 319 -2.68 -8.72 -8.69
CA ASN A 319 -1.96 -8.73 -7.42
C ASN A 319 -2.63 -7.85 -6.37
N LEU A 320 -3.09 -6.66 -6.73
CA LEU A 320 -3.77 -5.75 -5.81
C LEU A 320 -5.12 -6.31 -5.34
N SER A 321 -5.86 -6.99 -6.23
CA SER A 321 -7.08 -7.70 -5.86
C SER A 321 -6.80 -8.84 -4.87
N LYS A 322 -5.71 -9.60 -5.09
CA LYS A 322 -5.28 -10.64 -4.15
C LYS A 322 -4.82 -10.06 -2.80
N ALA A 323 -4.06 -8.97 -2.82
CA ALA A 323 -3.65 -8.25 -1.63
C ALA A 323 -4.87 -7.80 -0.83
N ASN A 324 -5.88 -7.21 -1.47
CA ASN A 324 -7.10 -6.77 -0.80
C ASN A 324 -7.89 -7.93 -0.18
N SER A 325 -7.93 -9.10 -0.82
CA SER A 325 -8.52 -10.30 -0.22
C SER A 325 -7.80 -10.69 1.07
N ASP A 326 -6.47 -10.66 1.07
CA ASP A 326 -5.66 -11.04 2.23
C ASP A 326 -5.74 -9.99 3.34
N LEU A 327 -5.64 -8.70 3.00
CA LEU A 327 -5.75 -7.58 3.94
C LEU A 327 -7.12 -7.56 4.62
N THR A 328 -8.21 -7.82 3.88
CA THR A 328 -9.56 -7.92 4.44
C THR A 328 -9.63 -9.08 5.44
N PHE A 329 -9.20 -10.27 5.03
CA PHE A 329 -9.17 -11.44 5.91
C PHE A 329 -8.33 -11.19 7.17
N LEU A 330 -7.14 -10.60 7.01
CA LEU A 330 -6.25 -10.28 8.11
C LEU A 330 -6.94 -9.32 9.09
N ALA A 331 -7.46 -8.19 8.61
CA ALA A 331 -8.13 -7.18 9.44
C ALA A 331 -9.31 -7.76 10.24
N ASP A 332 -10.15 -8.56 9.59
CA ASP A 332 -11.31 -9.19 10.22
C ASP A 332 -10.91 -10.26 11.23
N TYR A 333 -9.86 -11.04 10.96
CA TYR A 333 -9.49 -12.19 11.77
C TYR A 333 -8.70 -11.82 13.01
N VAL A 334 -7.69 -10.95 12.89
CA VAL A 334 -6.72 -10.70 13.98
C VAL A 334 -7.31 -9.86 15.13
N THR A 335 -8.46 -9.23 14.92
CA THR A 335 -9.15 -8.40 15.92
C THR A 335 -10.03 -9.21 16.88
N THR A 336 -10.21 -10.52 16.62
CA THR A 336 -11.06 -11.38 17.44
C THR A 336 -10.26 -12.52 18.06
N SER A 337 -10.36 -12.66 19.39
CA SER A 337 -9.72 -13.77 20.13
C SER A 337 -10.64 -14.25 21.26
N ARG A 338 -10.68 -15.55 21.51
CA ARG A 338 -11.53 -16.14 22.57
C ARG A 338 -10.96 -15.79 23.95
N LEU A 339 -11.79 -15.21 24.81
CA LEU A 339 -11.44 -14.83 26.19
C LEU A 339 -10.17 -13.94 26.23
N GLN A 340 -9.21 -14.24 27.12
CA GLN A 340 -7.96 -13.48 27.22
C GLN A 340 -7.01 -13.74 26.06
N ARG A 341 -7.15 -14.87 25.36
CA ARG A 341 -6.63 -15.14 24.02
C ARG A 341 -6.88 -16.60 23.63
N ASP A 342 -6.85 -16.85 22.33
CA ASP A 342 -6.41 -18.10 21.74
C ASP A 342 -5.19 -17.86 20.84
N LEU A 343 -4.58 -18.92 20.28
CA LEU A 343 -3.32 -18.84 19.52
C LEU A 343 -3.52 -18.85 17.99
N SER A 344 -4.77 -18.79 17.50
CA SER A 344 -5.05 -18.87 16.06
C SER A 344 -4.50 -17.68 15.26
N ASP A 345 -4.36 -16.53 15.91
CA ASP A 345 -3.79 -15.30 15.36
C ASP A 345 -2.29 -15.44 15.01
N SER A 346 -1.54 -16.27 15.75
CA SER A 346 -0.09 -16.42 15.59
C SER A 346 0.29 -16.89 14.18
N THR A 347 -0.37 -17.92 13.65
CA THR A 347 -0.10 -18.41 12.29
C THR A 347 -0.62 -17.45 11.22
N VAL A 348 -1.76 -16.79 11.48
CA VAL A 348 -2.37 -15.83 10.56
C VAL A 348 -1.48 -14.61 10.36
N LYS A 349 -0.95 -14.04 11.44
CA LYS A 349 -0.04 -12.88 11.42
C LYS A 349 1.25 -13.11 10.60
N ARG A 350 1.69 -14.36 10.44
CA ARG A 350 2.85 -14.70 9.58
C ARG A 350 2.58 -14.49 8.08
N ASN A 351 1.33 -14.23 7.68
CA ASN A 351 0.94 -13.98 6.30
C ASN A 351 0.85 -12.50 5.93
N ILE A 352 1.11 -11.56 6.87
CA ILE A 352 1.12 -10.12 6.58
C ILE A 352 2.13 -9.80 5.47
N GLY A 353 3.30 -10.42 5.53
CA GLY A 353 4.34 -10.30 4.50
C GLY A 353 3.85 -10.65 3.10
N ALA A 354 3.02 -11.68 2.97
CA ALA A 354 2.48 -12.10 1.68
C ALA A 354 1.50 -11.06 1.11
N ALA A 355 0.66 -10.44 1.96
CA ALA A 355 -0.23 -9.37 1.56
C ALA A 355 0.57 -8.13 1.10
N PHE A 356 1.62 -7.76 1.83
CA PHE A 356 2.51 -6.65 1.46
C PHE A 356 3.29 -6.94 0.17
N ALA A 357 3.71 -8.19 -0.04
CA ALA A 357 4.38 -8.60 -1.26
C ALA A 357 3.48 -8.46 -2.50
N HIS A 358 2.21 -8.83 -2.40
CA HIS A 358 1.25 -8.58 -3.48
C HIS A 358 1.03 -7.07 -3.73
N CYS A 359 0.96 -6.26 -2.66
CA CYS A 359 0.91 -4.79 -2.78
C CYS A 359 2.12 -4.27 -3.56
N LEU A 360 3.34 -4.61 -3.13
CA LEU A 360 4.59 -4.16 -3.73
C LEU A 360 4.73 -4.57 -5.19
N ILE A 361 4.33 -5.80 -5.54
CA ILE A 361 4.30 -6.26 -6.93
C ILE A 361 3.33 -5.41 -7.75
N GLY A 362 2.14 -5.14 -7.22
CA GLY A 362 1.14 -4.30 -7.88
C GLY A 362 1.66 -2.89 -8.14
N TYR A 363 2.19 -2.23 -7.11
CA TYR A 363 2.70 -0.85 -7.21
C TYR A 363 3.79 -0.74 -8.28
N GLY A 364 4.82 -1.60 -8.21
CA GLY A 364 5.89 -1.60 -9.21
C GLY A 364 5.42 -2.00 -10.62
N LYS A 365 4.29 -2.70 -10.75
CA LYS A 365 3.68 -3.02 -12.04
C LYS A 365 2.88 -1.87 -12.62
N THR A 366 2.16 -1.12 -11.80
CA THR A 366 1.54 0.13 -12.21
C THR A 366 2.60 1.11 -12.68
N THR A 367 3.68 1.36 -11.91
CA THR A 367 4.78 2.26 -12.33
C THR A 367 5.33 1.85 -13.69
N LYS A 368 5.69 0.56 -13.86
CA LYS A 368 6.20 0.06 -15.14
C LYS A 368 5.20 0.20 -16.30
N GLY A 369 3.90 0.11 -16.01
CA GLY A 369 2.84 0.36 -16.99
C GLY A 369 2.82 1.82 -17.42
N LEU A 370 2.88 2.74 -16.45
CA LEU A 370 2.90 4.19 -16.68
C LEU A 370 4.13 4.62 -17.50
N ASP A 371 5.32 4.07 -17.21
CA ASP A 371 6.56 4.37 -17.96
C ASP A 371 6.47 4.07 -19.48
N LYS A 372 5.57 3.15 -19.85
CA LYS A 372 5.45 2.63 -21.22
C LYS A 372 4.37 3.32 -22.02
N VAL A 373 3.35 3.89 -21.38
CA VAL A 373 2.23 4.48 -22.11
C VAL A 373 2.64 5.79 -22.78
N VAL A 374 2.10 6.02 -23.97
CA VAL A 374 2.30 7.27 -24.72
C VAL A 374 0.94 7.75 -25.19
N PRO A 375 0.48 8.93 -24.75
CA PRO A 375 -0.77 9.52 -25.24
C PRO A 375 -0.76 9.69 -26.76
N ASN A 376 -1.88 9.32 -27.39
CA ASN A 376 -2.09 9.45 -28.83
C ASN A 376 -3.07 10.58 -29.10
N GLU A 377 -2.51 11.80 -29.17
CA GLU A 377 -3.28 13.03 -29.36
C GLU A 377 -4.16 12.99 -30.61
N GLN A 378 -3.66 12.44 -31.71
CA GLN A 378 -4.43 12.37 -32.96
C GLN A 378 -5.72 11.57 -32.76
N VAL A 379 -5.65 10.40 -32.10
CA VAL A 379 -6.83 9.55 -31.89
C VAL A 379 -7.84 10.23 -30.96
N MET A 380 -7.39 10.89 -29.90
CA MET A 380 -8.29 11.61 -28.98
C MET A 380 -9.00 12.77 -29.68
N ARG A 381 -8.26 13.57 -30.47
CA ARG A 381 -8.82 14.69 -31.25
C ARG A 381 -9.77 14.21 -32.34
N ASP A 382 -9.40 13.16 -33.08
CA ASP A 382 -10.26 12.58 -34.12
C ASP A 382 -11.60 12.09 -33.54
N GLU A 383 -11.59 11.46 -32.36
CA GLU A 383 -12.81 11.00 -31.72
C GLU A 383 -13.71 12.17 -31.28
N LEU A 384 -13.13 13.22 -30.68
CA LEU A 384 -13.85 14.45 -30.33
C LEU A 384 -14.47 15.11 -31.57
N ASP A 385 -13.69 15.29 -32.64
CA ASP A 385 -14.14 15.95 -33.87
C ASP A 385 -15.24 15.13 -34.59
N SER A 386 -15.23 13.80 -34.41
CA SER A 386 -16.27 12.90 -34.92
C SER A 386 -17.53 12.82 -34.06
N THR A 387 -17.55 13.48 -32.89
CA THR A 387 -18.66 13.42 -31.93
C THR A 387 -19.21 14.82 -31.60
N PRO A 388 -19.70 15.60 -32.59
CA PRO A 388 -20.08 16.99 -32.39
C PRO A 388 -21.26 17.20 -31.44
N GLU A 389 -22.11 16.20 -31.21
CA GLU A 389 -23.27 16.29 -30.31
C GLU A 389 -22.92 16.68 -28.86
N ILE A 390 -21.66 16.48 -28.43
CA ILE A 390 -21.21 16.79 -27.07
C ILE A 390 -21.20 18.30 -26.75
N ILE A 391 -21.17 19.18 -27.76
CA ILE A 391 -21.31 20.63 -27.52
C ILE A 391 -22.76 21.02 -27.20
N GLY A 392 -23.72 20.11 -27.41
CA GLY A 392 -25.14 20.38 -27.19
C GLY A 392 -25.44 20.87 -25.77
N GLU A 393 -24.71 20.37 -24.76
CA GLU A 393 -24.81 20.87 -23.39
C GLU A 393 -24.41 22.36 -23.28
N ALA A 394 -23.29 22.76 -23.89
CA ALA A 394 -22.86 24.15 -23.90
C ALA A 394 -23.89 25.04 -24.60
N VAL A 395 -24.37 24.60 -25.77
CA VAL A 395 -25.39 25.30 -26.56
C VAL A 395 -26.64 25.54 -25.73
N GLN A 396 -27.26 24.50 -25.16
CA GLN A 396 -28.48 24.70 -24.38
C GLN A 396 -28.25 25.59 -23.15
N THR A 397 -27.05 25.57 -22.57
CA THR A 397 -26.71 26.36 -21.38
C THR A 397 -26.59 27.84 -21.73
N ILE A 398 -25.96 28.17 -22.86
CA ILE A 398 -25.89 29.54 -23.39
C ILE A 398 -27.30 30.05 -23.73
N LEU A 399 -28.13 29.25 -24.41
CA LEU A 399 -29.49 29.67 -24.74
C LEU A 399 -30.36 29.88 -23.51
N ARG A 400 -30.21 29.06 -22.46
CA ARG A 400 -30.87 29.27 -21.17
C ARG A 400 -30.43 30.59 -20.52
N ARG A 401 -29.16 30.96 -20.62
CA ARG A 401 -28.64 32.26 -20.15
C ARG A 401 -29.34 33.43 -20.85
N GLU A 402 -29.61 33.29 -22.14
CA GLU A 402 -30.36 34.27 -22.94
C GLU A 402 -31.89 34.23 -22.73
N GLY A 403 -32.39 33.32 -21.90
CA GLY A 403 -33.82 33.21 -21.57
C GLY A 403 -34.65 32.34 -22.51
N ASP A 404 -34.03 31.54 -23.38
CA ASP A 404 -34.74 30.56 -24.20
C ASP A 404 -35.29 29.42 -23.33
N THR A 405 -36.62 29.36 -23.22
CA THR A 405 -37.32 28.34 -22.42
C THR A 405 -37.31 26.95 -23.06
N ASP A 406 -37.06 26.88 -24.38
CA ASP A 406 -37.08 25.65 -25.17
C ASP A 406 -35.67 25.16 -25.54
N ALA A 407 -34.62 25.81 -25.02
CA ALA A 407 -33.21 25.54 -25.33
C ALA A 407 -32.84 24.04 -25.36
N TYR A 408 -33.26 23.28 -24.36
CA TYR A 408 -33.00 21.85 -24.28
C TYR A 408 -33.72 21.05 -25.36
N GLU A 409 -35.00 21.37 -25.63
CA GLU A 409 -35.77 20.66 -26.65
C GLU A 409 -35.22 20.95 -28.04
N ARG A 410 -34.72 22.17 -28.31
CA ARG A 410 -34.02 22.50 -29.57
C ARG A 410 -32.79 21.62 -29.81
N VAL A 411 -31.91 21.50 -28.82
CA VAL A 411 -30.70 20.66 -28.92
C VAL A 411 -31.07 19.18 -29.02
N LYS A 412 -32.07 18.74 -28.25
CA LYS A 412 -32.54 17.36 -28.26
C LYS A 412 -33.16 16.97 -29.61
N ASP A 413 -33.95 17.84 -30.22
CA ASP A 413 -34.54 17.59 -31.55
C ASP A 413 -33.47 17.49 -32.63
N LEU A 414 -32.38 18.25 -32.49
CA LEU A 414 -31.21 18.17 -33.38
C LEU A 414 -30.40 16.87 -33.18
N THR A 415 -30.19 16.46 -31.94
CA THR A 415 -29.21 15.40 -31.59
C THR A 415 -29.80 14.00 -31.44
N ARG A 416 -31.10 13.86 -31.18
CA ARG A 416 -31.66 12.57 -30.78
C ARG A 416 -31.85 11.61 -31.96
N GLY A 417 -31.03 10.57 -32.01
CA GLY A 417 -31.17 9.45 -32.96
C GLY A 417 -30.74 9.81 -34.38
N GLN A 418 -30.00 10.90 -34.54
CA GLN A 418 -29.44 11.37 -35.81
C GLN A 418 -27.92 11.48 -35.69
N HIS A 419 -27.23 11.32 -36.82
CA HIS A 419 -25.81 11.65 -36.90
C HIS A 419 -25.72 13.16 -37.09
N VAL A 420 -25.16 13.87 -36.11
CA VAL A 420 -25.03 15.33 -36.14
C VAL A 420 -23.66 15.72 -36.69
N THR A 421 -23.59 16.87 -37.34
CA THR A 421 -22.35 17.52 -37.76
C THR A 421 -22.27 18.92 -37.15
N LEU A 422 -21.07 19.52 -37.11
CA LEU A 422 -20.94 20.93 -36.70
C LEU A 422 -21.71 21.87 -37.63
N ALA A 423 -21.88 21.52 -38.91
CA ALA A 423 -22.70 22.30 -39.84
C ALA A 423 -24.17 22.36 -39.41
N ASP A 424 -24.72 21.25 -38.90
CA ASP A 424 -26.11 21.22 -38.41
C ASP A 424 -26.29 22.13 -37.18
N PHE A 425 -25.27 22.23 -36.32
CA PHE A 425 -25.26 23.21 -35.23
C PHE A 425 -25.18 24.65 -35.74
N HIS A 426 -24.35 24.92 -36.76
CA HIS A 426 -24.27 26.27 -37.36
C HIS A 426 -25.58 26.70 -38.00
N ASP A 427 -26.30 25.78 -38.65
CA ASP A 427 -27.63 26.04 -39.21
C ASP A 427 -28.64 26.36 -38.10
N LEU A 428 -28.63 25.57 -37.00
CA LEU A 428 -29.41 25.90 -35.81
C LEU A 428 -29.08 27.31 -35.29
N PHE A 429 -27.79 27.65 -35.20
CA PHE A 429 -27.36 28.93 -34.67
C PHE A 429 -27.80 30.09 -35.54
N ALA A 430 -27.81 29.95 -36.87
CA ALA A 430 -28.27 30.98 -37.79
C ALA A 430 -29.74 31.36 -37.58
N ASP A 431 -30.58 30.40 -37.18
CA ASP A 431 -32.02 30.58 -36.97
C ASP A 431 -32.40 31.13 -35.57
N LEU A 432 -31.43 31.25 -34.66
CA LEU A 432 -31.69 31.77 -33.31
C LEU A 432 -31.89 33.30 -33.30
N ASP A 433 -32.86 33.76 -32.50
CA ASP A 433 -33.09 35.17 -32.18
C ASP A 433 -32.26 35.56 -30.94
N VAL A 434 -30.94 35.66 -31.12
CA VAL A 434 -29.96 36.06 -30.09
C VAL A 434 -29.07 37.18 -30.61
N ASP A 435 -28.52 37.96 -29.69
CA ASP A 435 -27.54 39.01 -29.99
C ASP A 435 -26.32 38.46 -30.75
N GLU A 436 -25.73 39.28 -31.61
CA GLU A 436 -24.60 38.86 -32.47
C GLU A 436 -23.41 38.35 -31.65
N SER A 437 -23.11 38.97 -30.51
CA SER A 437 -22.04 38.52 -29.62
C SER A 437 -22.29 37.11 -29.06
N VAL A 438 -23.55 36.76 -28.80
CA VAL A 438 -23.92 35.42 -28.33
C VAL A 438 -23.81 34.41 -29.48
N ARG A 439 -24.17 34.81 -30.69
CA ARG A 439 -24.00 33.99 -31.89
C ARG A 439 -22.52 33.69 -32.16
N GLU A 440 -21.64 34.67 -31.98
CA GLU A 440 -20.19 34.48 -32.06
C GLU A 440 -19.68 33.50 -30.99
N GLU A 441 -20.17 33.59 -29.75
CA GLU A 441 -19.85 32.61 -28.68
C GLU A 441 -20.24 31.18 -29.07
N LEU A 442 -21.44 30.99 -29.61
CA LEU A 442 -21.94 29.68 -30.07
C LEU A 442 -21.11 29.13 -31.23
N LEU A 443 -20.76 29.97 -32.21
CA LEU A 443 -19.92 29.60 -33.36
C LEU A 443 -18.47 29.28 -32.98
N ALA A 444 -17.99 29.77 -31.83
CA ALA A 444 -16.66 29.45 -31.32
C ALA A 444 -16.58 28.07 -30.65
N LEU A 445 -17.71 27.43 -30.34
CA LEU A 445 -17.73 26.11 -29.71
C LEU A 445 -17.18 25.04 -30.65
N THR A 446 -16.24 24.26 -30.14
CA THR A 446 -15.73 23.06 -30.81
C THR A 446 -15.63 21.93 -29.79
N PRO A 447 -15.77 20.65 -30.18
CA PRO A 447 -15.60 19.54 -29.25
C PRO A 447 -14.24 19.57 -28.55
N SER A 448 -13.17 19.78 -29.31
CA SER A 448 -11.80 19.87 -28.78
C SER A 448 -11.52 21.09 -27.89
N GLY A 449 -12.29 22.18 -28.04
CA GLY A 449 -12.17 23.40 -27.22
C GLY A 449 -13.11 23.45 -26.01
N TYR A 450 -14.08 22.54 -25.91
CA TYR A 450 -15.08 22.50 -24.84
C TYR A 450 -14.61 21.67 -23.65
N THR A 451 -13.41 21.96 -23.13
CA THR A 451 -12.79 21.26 -21.98
C THR A 451 -12.96 22.02 -20.65
N GLY A 452 -13.61 23.17 -20.67
CA GLY A 452 -13.82 24.00 -19.47
C GLY A 452 -12.49 24.45 -18.87
N VAL A 453 -12.35 24.26 -17.56
CA VAL A 453 -11.12 24.60 -16.80
C VAL A 453 -10.29 23.36 -16.46
N ALA A 454 -10.42 22.27 -17.23
CA ALA A 454 -9.74 20.99 -16.94
C ALA A 454 -8.22 21.15 -16.80
N ASP A 455 -7.62 21.99 -17.66
CA ASP A 455 -6.21 22.35 -17.62
C ASP A 455 -5.82 23.05 -16.30
N GLU A 456 -6.60 24.03 -15.85
CA GLU A 456 -6.36 24.77 -14.61
C GLU A 456 -6.51 23.88 -13.37
N LEU A 457 -7.40 22.89 -13.41
CA LEU A 457 -7.62 21.94 -12.30
C LEU A 457 -6.40 21.05 -12.01
N VAL A 458 -5.45 20.93 -12.95
CA VAL A 458 -4.19 20.21 -12.71
C VAL A 458 -3.33 20.93 -11.68
N ASP A 459 -3.46 22.25 -11.54
CA ASP A 459 -2.71 23.06 -10.58
C ASP A 459 -3.13 22.79 -9.11
N GLU A 460 -4.26 22.10 -8.88
CA GLU A 460 -4.70 21.67 -7.53
C GLU A 460 -3.92 20.45 -6.99
N LEU A 461 -2.92 19.94 -7.74
CA LEU A 461 -2.00 18.89 -7.28
C LEU A 461 -0.88 19.40 -6.36
N ASP A 462 -0.59 20.71 -6.40
CA ASP A 462 0.55 21.34 -5.70
C ASP A 462 0.42 21.40 -4.17
#